data_AF-A0A8T2Y4D2-F1
#
_entry.id   AF-A0A8T2Y4D2-F1
#
_cell.length_a   1.000
_cell.length_b   1.000
_cell.length_c   1.000
_cell.angle_alpha   90.00
_cell.angle_beta   90.00
_cell.angle_gamma   90.00
#
_symmetry.space_group_name_H-M   'P 1'
#
loop_
_entity.id
_entity.type
_entity.pdbx_description
1 polymer ?
#
loop_
_entity_poly.entity_id
_entity_poly.type
_entity_poly.pdbx_seq_one_letter_code
_entity_poly.pdbx_strand_id
1 'polypeptide(L)'
;FRRVANCYFLMISILSTTPISPVNPVTNVVPLTLVLLVSLIKEAFEDWKRFQNDMVINNTLIDVLQDEKWVAVPWKKLQVGDIIRSFFRDACHNRLIIGPALTSVKQDGFFPADLLFLASTNADGVCYVETANLDGETNLKIRKALERTWDYLTPEKAAEFKGEVQCEQPNNSLYTFTGNLMFQKQTLPLSPNQILLRGCSLRNTEYIVGAVVFTGHETKVMMNSMNVPSKRSTLERKLDKLILALFGTLFMMCLIGAIGSGIFINRKYYYLGLDKGVAAEFNPSNRFVVAALTFFTLITLYSTIIPISLYVSIEMIKFIQSTQFINKDLHMYHAETNTPALARTSNLNEELGQVEYIFSDKTGTLTRNLMEFFKCSIGGEVYGSGVTEIEQGGAQRNGIKVQELRKSTTAIQEKGFNFDDHRLMRGAWRNEPNSDSCKANSWFFLRRTPTMIYVRESHVEKMGKIQDVAYEILNVLEFNSTRKRQSVVCRYPNGRLVLYCKGADTVIYERLAVGNDDLKKVTRAHLEQFGSAGLRTLCLAYRDLSPETYESWNEKFIQAKSSLRDRETKLDEVAELIEKDLILIGS
;
A
#
# COMPACT_ATOMS: atom_id res chain seq x y z
N PHE A 1 -22.04 26.81 1.88
CA PHE A 1 -23.48 26.75 1.53
C PHE A 1 -23.82 25.75 0.42
N ARG A 2 -23.15 24.58 0.33
CA ARG A 2 -23.55 23.52 -0.63
C ARG A 2 -24.81 22.75 -0.21
N ARG A 3 -25.28 22.97 1.03
CA ARG A 3 -26.51 22.39 1.59
C ARG A 3 -27.67 23.34 1.35
N VAL A 4 -28.77 22.81 0.83
CA VAL A 4 -29.96 23.59 0.45
C VAL A 4 -30.56 24.29 1.68
N ALA A 5 -30.57 23.62 2.84
CA ALA A 5 -31.11 24.20 4.06
C ALA A 5 -30.36 25.45 4.55
N ASN A 6 -29.04 25.50 4.40
CA ASN A 6 -28.29 26.68 4.81
C ASN A 6 -28.68 27.90 3.95
N CYS A 7 -28.97 27.69 2.66
CA CYS A 7 -29.48 28.74 1.79
C CYS A 7 -30.91 29.15 2.19
N TYR A 8 -31.77 28.17 2.52
CA TYR A 8 -33.13 28.42 3.00
C TYR A 8 -33.13 29.26 4.29
N PHE A 9 -32.38 28.87 5.32
CA PHE A 9 -32.33 29.61 6.59
C PHE A 9 -31.67 30.98 6.46
N LEU A 10 -30.71 31.13 5.53
CA LEU A 10 -30.14 32.42 5.20
C LEU A 10 -31.20 33.34 4.57
N MET A 11 -31.99 32.82 3.62
CA MET A 11 -33.09 33.57 2.99
C MET A 11 -34.13 34.01 4.04
N ILE A 12 -34.54 33.10 4.93
CA ILE A 12 -35.50 33.43 6.01
C ILE A 12 -34.90 34.46 6.98
N SER A 13 -33.63 34.33 7.35
CA SER A 13 -32.93 35.31 8.19
C SER A 13 -32.92 36.70 7.55
N ILE A 14 -32.63 36.78 6.25
CA ILE A 14 -32.67 38.05 5.50
C ILE A 14 -34.10 38.62 5.49
N LEU A 15 -35.11 37.80 5.16
CA LEU A 15 -36.51 38.22 5.18
C LEU A 15 -36.97 38.68 6.56
N SER A 16 -36.47 38.08 7.65
CA SER A 16 -36.81 38.50 9.02
C SER A 16 -36.27 39.87 9.43
N THR A 17 -35.31 40.43 8.70
CA THR A 17 -34.84 41.81 8.92
C THR A 17 -35.75 42.86 8.30
N THR A 18 -36.68 42.44 7.43
CA THR A 18 -37.66 43.33 6.82
C THR A 18 -38.83 43.58 7.77
N PRO A 19 -39.50 44.75 7.67
CA PRO A 19 -40.67 45.06 8.50
C PRO A 19 -41.89 44.17 8.23
N ILE A 20 -41.83 43.31 7.20
CA ILE A 20 -42.88 42.38 6.76
C ILE A 20 -42.93 41.13 7.66
N SER A 21 -41.85 40.87 8.40
CA SER A 21 -41.72 39.71 9.27
C SER A 21 -42.46 39.92 10.60
N PRO A 22 -43.34 38.98 11.01
CA PRO A 22 -44.01 39.06 12.30
C PRO A 22 -43.11 38.61 13.46
N VAL A 23 -41.94 38.02 13.14
CA VAL A 23 -40.97 37.51 14.11
C VAL A 23 -39.74 38.41 14.17
N ASN A 24 -39.20 38.57 15.38
CA ASN A 24 -38.00 39.37 15.60
C ASN A 24 -36.79 38.73 14.89
N PRO A 25 -35.97 39.48 14.12
CA PRO A 25 -34.83 38.94 13.38
C PRO A 25 -33.86 38.11 14.24
N VAL A 26 -33.73 38.44 15.52
CA VAL A 26 -32.86 37.75 16.47
C VAL A 26 -33.23 36.26 16.60
N THR A 27 -34.52 35.90 16.51
CA THR A 27 -34.97 34.50 16.69
C THR A 27 -34.52 33.59 15.56
N ASN A 28 -34.26 34.12 14.36
CA ASN A 28 -33.82 33.35 13.20
C ASN A 28 -32.30 33.42 12.98
N VAL A 29 -31.70 34.60 13.20
CA VAL A 29 -30.27 34.83 12.98
C VAL A 29 -29.41 34.10 14.02
N VAL A 30 -29.82 34.11 15.30
CA VAL A 30 -29.02 33.50 16.39
C VAL A 30 -28.86 31.99 16.21
N PRO A 31 -29.94 31.19 15.98
CA PRO A 31 -29.79 29.76 15.76
C PRO A 31 -28.93 29.43 14.54
N LEU A 32 -29.12 30.13 13.41
CA LEU A 32 -28.33 29.92 12.20
C LEU A 32 -26.84 30.18 12.44
N THR A 33 -26.52 31.26 13.14
CA THR A 33 -25.14 31.63 13.47
C THR A 33 -24.49 30.58 14.37
N LEU A 34 -25.22 30.11 15.40
CA LEU A 34 -24.76 29.05 16.30
C LEU A 34 -24.48 27.75 15.52
N VAL A 35 -25.40 27.34 14.65
CA VAL A 35 -25.25 26.14 13.81
C VAL A 35 -24.00 26.23 12.96
N LEU A 36 -23.84 27.32 12.21
CA LEU A 36 -22.68 27.52 11.33
C LEU A 36 -21.37 27.57 12.12
N LEU A 37 -21.37 28.18 13.31
CA LEU A 37 -20.20 28.24 14.18
C LEU A 37 -19.79 26.85 14.67
N VAL A 38 -20.74 26.02 15.11
CA VAL A 38 -20.47 24.64 15.55
C VAL A 38 -19.91 23.80 14.40
N SER A 39 -20.52 23.87 13.22
CA SER A 39 -20.02 23.17 12.02
C SER A 39 -18.61 23.63 11.65
N LEU A 40 -18.33 24.95 11.71
CA LEU A 40 -17.02 25.53 11.41
C LEU A 40 -15.95 25.06 12.40
N ILE A 41 -16.24 25.08 13.71
CA ILE A 41 -15.30 24.60 14.74
C ILE A 41 -14.99 23.12 14.53
N LYS A 42 -15.99 22.30 14.23
CA LYS A 42 -15.83 20.87 13.94
C LYS A 42 -14.93 20.66 12.71
N GLU A 43 -15.22 21.31 11.58
CA GLU A 43 -14.42 21.18 10.36
C GLU A 43 -12.98 21.66 10.58
N ALA A 44 -12.80 22.77 11.30
CA ALA A 44 -11.47 23.27 11.67
C ALA A 44 -10.68 22.29 12.53
N PHE A 45 -11.34 21.61 13.50
CA PHE A 45 -10.70 20.58 14.32
C PHE A 45 -10.27 19.36 13.48
N GLU A 46 -11.14 18.88 12.59
CA GLU A 46 -10.79 17.76 11.70
C GLU A 46 -9.65 18.11 10.74
N ASP A 47 -9.63 19.33 10.20
CA ASP A 47 -8.59 19.79 9.29
C ASP A 47 -7.26 20.05 10.01
N TRP A 48 -7.29 20.59 11.22
CA TRP A 48 -6.10 20.75 12.06
C TRP A 48 -5.40 19.42 12.33
N LYS A 49 -6.17 18.34 12.56
CA LYS A 49 -5.60 17.00 12.74
C LYS A 49 -4.91 16.48 11.46
N ARG A 50 -5.43 16.79 10.27
CA ARG A 50 -4.77 16.46 8.99
C ARG A 50 -3.49 17.26 8.83
N PHE A 51 -3.55 18.55 9.12
CA PHE A 51 -2.39 19.44 9.11
C PHE A 51 -1.26 18.95 10.03
N GLN A 52 -1.58 18.46 11.24
CA GLN A 52 -0.59 17.85 12.13
C GLN A 52 0.09 16.63 11.50
N ASN A 53 -0.68 15.73 10.86
CA ASN A 53 -0.11 14.56 10.18
C ASN A 53 0.79 14.97 9.00
N ASP A 54 0.35 15.93 8.20
CA ASP A 54 1.12 16.46 7.08
C ASP A 54 2.40 17.14 7.58
N MET A 55 2.34 17.87 8.69
CA MET A 55 3.52 18.45 9.34
C MET A 55 4.51 17.39 9.81
N VAL A 56 4.05 16.27 10.38
CA VAL A 56 4.94 15.17 10.80
C VAL A 56 5.69 14.61 9.60
N ILE A 57 5.01 14.32 8.49
CA ILE A 57 5.65 13.82 7.27
C ILE A 57 6.63 14.85 6.70
N ASN A 58 6.21 16.11 6.59
CA ASN A 58 7.01 17.19 6.02
C ASN A 58 8.24 17.58 6.87
N ASN A 59 8.22 17.25 8.16
CA ASN A 59 9.34 17.46 9.07
C ASN A 59 10.23 16.21 9.25
N THR A 60 9.95 15.13 8.51
CA THR A 60 10.87 13.98 8.43
C THR A 60 12.22 14.46 7.90
N LEU A 61 13.31 13.96 8.48
CA LEU A 61 14.66 14.39 8.15
C LEU A 61 15.25 13.51 7.05
N ILE A 62 16.07 14.10 6.18
CA ILE A 62 16.92 13.39 5.24
C ILE A 62 18.27 14.07 5.13
N ASP A 63 19.32 13.30 4.83
CA ASP A 63 20.66 13.83 4.65
C ASP A 63 20.78 14.44 3.24
N VAL A 64 21.07 15.74 3.17
CA VAL A 64 21.33 16.50 1.94
C VAL A 64 22.80 16.90 1.92
N LEU A 65 23.42 16.89 0.75
CA LEU A 65 24.80 17.33 0.57
C LEU A 65 24.88 18.87 0.59
N GLN A 66 25.60 19.43 1.57
CA GLN A 66 25.89 20.86 1.68
C GLN A 66 27.35 21.02 2.11
N ASP A 67 28.12 21.85 1.39
CA ASP A 67 29.53 22.14 1.70
C ASP A 67 30.38 20.87 1.98
N GLU A 68 30.29 19.90 1.08
CA GLU A 68 30.99 18.59 1.15
C GLU A 68 30.65 17.76 2.40
N LYS A 69 29.52 18.04 3.06
CA LYS A 69 29.05 17.32 4.24
C LYS A 69 27.58 16.93 4.11
N TRP A 70 27.22 15.86 4.80
CA TRP A 70 25.84 15.41 4.91
C TRP A 70 25.14 16.17 6.05
N VAL A 71 24.16 17.00 5.70
CA VAL A 71 23.38 17.80 6.64
C VAL A 71 21.95 17.28 6.68
N ALA A 72 21.41 17.03 7.87
CA ALA A 72 20.04 16.60 8.04
C ALA A 72 19.08 17.77 7.81
N VAL A 73 18.26 17.67 6.76
CA VAL A 73 17.31 18.69 6.33
C VAL A 73 15.89 18.10 6.32
N PRO A 74 14.87 18.84 6.79
CA PRO A 74 13.47 18.43 6.68
C PRO A 74 13.00 18.28 5.23
N TRP A 75 12.15 17.30 4.94
CA TRP A 75 11.62 17.02 3.60
C TRP A 75 11.02 18.25 2.91
N LYS A 76 10.33 19.11 3.66
CA LYS A 76 9.73 20.36 3.12
C LYS A 76 10.72 21.37 2.53
N LYS A 77 12.01 21.23 2.82
CA LYS A 77 13.07 22.13 2.34
C LYS A 77 13.82 21.57 1.12
N LEU A 78 13.53 20.32 0.71
CA LEU A 78 14.17 19.71 -0.46
C LEU A 78 13.79 20.44 -1.75
N GLN A 79 14.77 20.64 -2.62
CA GLN A 79 14.62 21.26 -3.92
C GLN A 79 15.09 20.32 -5.03
N VAL A 80 14.63 20.60 -6.25
CA VAL A 80 15.10 19.88 -7.45
C VAL A 80 16.59 20.14 -7.63
N GLY A 81 17.37 19.10 -7.89
CA GLY A 81 18.82 19.15 -8.02
C GLY A 81 19.60 18.88 -6.73
N ASP A 82 18.94 18.87 -5.56
CA ASP A 82 19.61 18.49 -4.31
C ASP A 82 20.15 17.06 -4.39
N ILE A 83 21.38 16.85 -3.96
CA ILE A 83 21.96 15.50 -3.80
C ILE A 83 21.66 15.04 -2.38
N ILE A 84 21.05 13.87 -2.28
CA ILE A 84 20.61 13.31 -1.00
C ILE A 84 21.21 11.93 -0.76
N ARG A 85 21.33 11.60 0.51
CA ARG A 85 21.69 10.26 0.98
C ARG A 85 20.52 9.66 1.74
N SER A 86 20.07 8.49 1.29
CA SER A 86 18.98 7.74 1.90
C SER A 86 19.48 6.41 2.44
N PHE A 87 19.07 6.05 3.65
CA PHE A 87 19.57 4.89 4.40
C PHE A 87 18.56 3.75 4.48
N PHE A 88 19.09 2.54 4.68
CA PHE A 88 18.31 1.35 5.00
C PHE A 88 17.70 1.39 6.40
N ARG A 89 16.47 0.89 6.49
CA ARG A 89 15.65 0.78 7.69
C ARG A 89 16.35 0.14 8.90
N ASP A 90 17.14 -0.92 8.70
CA ASP A 90 17.77 -1.66 9.81
C ASP A 90 19.18 -1.19 10.19
N ALA A 91 19.84 -0.38 9.34
CA ALA A 91 21.14 0.24 9.65
C ALA A 91 21.02 1.41 10.64
N CYS A 92 19.80 1.90 10.90
CA CYS A 92 19.53 2.98 11.86
C CYS A 92 19.76 2.59 13.33
N HIS A 93 20.02 1.32 13.65
CA HIS A 93 20.22 0.84 15.03
C HIS A 93 21.43 1.46 15.76
N ASN A 94 22.34 2.14 15.05
CA ASN A 94 23.55 2.73 15.65
C ASN A 94 23.69 4.25 15.49
N ARG A 95 22.63 4.99 15.12
CA ARG A 95 22.72 6.45 15.03
C ARG A 95 22.58 7.08 16.42
N LEU A 96 23.72 7.35 17.06
CA LEU A 96 23.82 8.34 18.14
C LEU A 96 23.53 9.72 17.51
N ILE A 97 22.27 10.15 17.57
CA ILE A 97 21.91 11.52 17.20
C ILE A 97 22.47 12.43 18.30
N ILE A 98 23.58 13.10 18.02
CA ILE A 98 24.08 14.18 18.90
C ILE A 98 23.19 15.41 18.62
N GLY A 99 22.12 15.56 19.39
CA GLY A 99 21.19 16.69 19.32
C GLY A 99 20.01 16.55 20.29
N PRO A 100 19.40 17.65 20.77
CA PRO A 100 18.45 17.63 21.88
C PRO A 100 17.04 17.28 21.39
N ALA A 101 16.83 16.04 20.95
CA ALA A 101 15.51 15.45 20.80
C ALA A 101 15.66 13.93 20.77
N LEU A 102 15.68 13.34 21.96
CA LEU A 102 15.45 11.91 22.16
C LEU A 102 14.05 11.57 21.65
N THR A 103 13.96 10.97 20.48
CA THR A 103 12.87 10.04 20.17
C THR A 103 13.38 9.09 19.10
N SER A 104 13.73 7.88 19.51
CA SER A 104 14.03 6.73 18.66
C SER A 104 12.76 6.28 17.94
N VAL A 105 12.25 7.10 17.02
CA VAL A 105 11.22 6.68 16.08
C VAL A 105 11.93 5.85 15.02
N LYS A 106 11.53 4.58 14.88
CA LYS A 106 11.88 3.74 13.73
C LYS A 106 11.44 4.48 12.47
N GLN A 107 12.34 5.21 11.82
CA GLN A 107 12.03 5.90 10.59
C GLN A 107 12.00 4.85 9.48
N ASP A 108 10.81 4.65 8.90
CA ASP A 108 10.70 3.90 7.67
C ASP A 108 11.41 4.70 6.57
N GLY A 109 12.52 4.16 6.05
CA GLY A 109 13.40 4.79 5.06
C GLY A 109 12.76 4.93 3.68
N PHE A 110 11.68 5.70 3.60
CA PHE A 110 10.99 6.03 2.36
C PHE A 110 11.70 7.17 1.62
N PHE A 111 11.65 7.13 0.29
CA PHE A 111 12.15 8.25 -0.51
C PHE A 111 11.18 9.46 -0.43
N PRO A 112 11.70 10.68 -0.20
CA PRO A 112 10.88 11.88 -0.07
C PRO A 112 10.33 12.42 -1.38
N ALA A 113 11.00 12.09 -2.48
CA ALA A 113 10.87 12.69 -3.80
C ALA A 113 11.23 11.64 -4.86
N ASP A 114 11.05 11.97 -6.15
CA ASP A 114 11.52 11.11 -7.22
C ASP A 114 13.00 11.43 -7.48
N LEU A 115 13.85 10.41 -7.38
CA LEU A 115 15.31 10.55 -7.35
C LEU A 115 15.95 9.88 -8.55
N LEU A 116 16.95 10.52 -9.12
CA LEU A 116 17.93 9.90 -9.99
C LEU A 116 18.96 9.15 -9.16
N PHE A 117 19.08 7.85 -9.38
CA PHE A 117 19.99 6.95 -8.68
C PHE A 117 21.42 7.11 -9.20
N LEU A 118 22.32 7.66 -8.36
CA LEU A 118 23.70 7.93 -8.72
C LEU A 118 24.66 6.82 -8.26
N ALA A 119 24.61 6.45 -6.98
CA ALA A 119 25.52 5.48 -6.40
C ALA A 119 24.88 4.71 -5.25
N SER A 120 25.41 3.51 -4.98
CA SER A 120 25.01 2.65 -3.87
C SER A 120 26.25 2.06 -3.21
N THR A 121 26.11 1.68 -1.94
CA THR A 121 27.14 0.92 -1.21
C THR A 121 27.44 -0.45 -1.80
N ASN A 122 26.55 -1.01 -2.61
CA ASN A 122 26.76 -2.32 -3.22
C ASN A 122 27.74 -2.23 -4.41
N ALA A 123 28.61 -3.23 -4.55
CA ALA A 123 29.73 -3.23 -5.50
C ALA A 123 29.36 -3.13 -6.99
N ASP A 124 28.08 -3.31 -7.35
CA ASP A 124 27.56 -3.24 -8.72
C ASP A 124 26.67 -2.00 -9.00
N GLY A 125 26.63 -1.04 -8.06
CA GLY A 125 25.75 0.13 -8.17
C GLY A 125 24.27 -0.25 -8.24
N VAL A 126 23.88 -1.33 -7.56
CA VAL A 126 22.52 -1.87 -7.53
C VAL A 126 21.90 -1.61 -6.16
N CYS A 127 20.64 -1.18 -6.14
CA CYS A 127 19.82 -1.16 -4.94
C CYS A 127 18.52 -1.94 -5.12
N TYR A 128 17.95 -2.36 -3.99
CA TYR A 128 16.66 -3.05 -3.95
C TYR A 128 15.62 -2.10 -3.37
N VAL A 129 14.51 -1.92 -4.07
CA VAL A 129 13.42 -1.07 -3.64
C VAL A 129 12.14 -1.86 -3.47
N GLU A 130 11.43 -1.61 -2.37
CA GLU A 130 10.10 -2.15 -2.12
C GLU A 130 9.06 -1.15 -2.64
N THR A 131 8.21 -1.60 -3.57
CA THR A 131 7.15 -0.76 -4.19
C THR A 131 5.75 -1.09 -3.67
N ALA A 132 5.63 -1.83 -2.57
CA ALA A 132 4.35 -2.25 -1.99
C ALA A 132 3.37 -1.09 -1.77
N ASN A 133 3.87 0.12 -1.45
CA ASN A 133 3.05 1.32 -1.27
C ASN A 133 2.49 1.92 -2.57
N LEU A 134 3.07 1.59 -3.73
CA LEU A 134 2.71 2.17 -5.03
C LEU A 134 1.83 1.22 -5.84
N ASP A 135 2.24 -0.06 -5.96
CA ASP A 135 1.60 -1.05 -6.83
C ASP A 135 1.21 -2.35 -6.12
N GLY A 136 1.41 -2.44 -4.81
CA GLY A 136 1.11 -3.66 -4.05
C GLY A 136 2.02 -4.84 -4.41
N GLU A 137 3.14 -4.63 -5.11
CA GLU A 137 4.10 -5.70 -5.35
C GLU A 137 5.02 -5.89 -4.13
N THR A 138 5.10 -7.12 -3.61
CA THR A 138 5.94 -7.48 -2.46
C THR A 138 7.38 -7.80 -2.85
N ASN A 139 7.63 -8.05 -4.13
CA ASN A 139 8.95 -8.40 -4.61
C ASN A 139 9.83 -7.14 -4.61
N LEU A 140 11.06 -7.30 -4.16
CA LEU A 140 12.04 -6.23 -4.24
C LEU A 140 12.41 -6.00 -5.71
N LYS A 141 12.22 -4.76 -6.18
CA LYS A 141 12.65 -4.36 -7.51
C LYS A 141 14.10 -3.96 -7.48
N ILE A 142 14.85 -4.47 -8.45
CA ILE A 142 16.26 -4.15 -8.63
C ILE A 142 16.32 -2.84 -9.44
N ARG A 143 17.06 -1.85 -8.92
CA ARG A 143 17.38 -0.59 -9.60
C ARG A 143 18.89 -0.49 -9.76
N LYS A 144 19.35 -0.01 -10.91
CA LYS A 144 20.78 0.04 -11.26
C LYS A 144 21.18 1.46 -11.64
N ALA A 145 22.18 1.99 -10.94
CA ALA A 145 22.76 3.28 -11.23
C ALA A 145 23.59 3.22 -12.51
N LEU A 146 23.84 4.39 -13.11
CA LEU A 146 24.74 4.48 -14.27
C LEU A 146 26.17 4.08 -13.84
N GLU A 147 26.84 3.29 -14.66
CA GLU A 147 28.18 2.75 -14.34
C GLU A 147 29.21 3.86 -14.09
N ARG A 148 29.02 5.02 -14.74
CA ARG A 148 29.89 6.19 -14.59
C ARG A 148 29.67 6.99 -13.31
N THR A 149 28.59 6.73 -12.58
CA THR A 149 28.24 7.49 -11.37
C THR A 149 28.50 6.74 -10.08
N TRP A 150 28.97 5.49 -10.14
CA TRP A 150 29.18 4.63 -8.96
C TRP A 150 30.18 5.21 -7.95
N ASP A 151 31.12 6.02 -8.42
CA ASP A 151 32.13 6.67 -7.59
C ASP A 151 31.56 7.74 -6.64
N TYR A 152 30.36 8.28 -6.90
CA TYR A 152 29.75 9.39 -6.16
C TYR A 152 29.10 8.97 -4.83
N LEU A 153 29.75 8.07 -4.10
CA LEU A 153 29.25 7.54 -2.82
C LEU A 153 29.63 8.42 -1.63
N THR A 154 30.88 8.90 -1.60
CA THR A 154 31.39 9.74 -0.50
C THR A 154 30.98 11.20 -0.73
N PRO A 155 30.79 12.00 0.34
CA PRO A 155 30.34 13.38 0.18
C PRO A 155 31.31 14.25 -0.63
N GLU A 156 32.62 13.97 -0.53
CA GLU A 156 33.66 14.71 -1.27
C GLU A 156 33.49 14.48 -2.77
N LYS A 157 33.40 13.21 -3.19
CA LYS A 157 33.16 12.88 -4.60
C LYS A 157 31.79 13.38 -5.05
N ALA A 158 30.74 13.19 -4.25
CA ALA A 158 29.39 13.63 -4.60
C ALA A 158 29.31 15.15 -4.84
N ALA A 159 30.13 15.95 -4.15
CA ALA A 159 30.20 17.40 -4.36
C ALA A 159 30.85 17.78 -5.70
N GLU A 160 31.72 16.92 -6.24
CA GLU A 160 32.32 17.09 -7.57
C GLU A 160 31.34 16.76 -8.71
N PHE A 161 30.20 16.11 -8.41
CA PHE A 161 29.22 15.74 -9.42
C PHE A 161 28.64 16.98 -10.11
N LYS A 162 28.92 17.11 -11.42
CA LYS A 162 28.35 18.14 -12.29
C LYS A 162 27.73 17.48 -13.50
N GLY A 163 26.41 17.50 -13.57
CA GLY A 163 25.64 16.98 -14.69
C GLY A 163 24.33 17.73 -14.87
N GLU A 164 23.80 17.71 -16.08
CA GLU A 164 22.48 18.25 -16.41
C GLU A 164 21.55 17.08 -16.74
N VAL A 165 20.41 17.02 -16.06
CA VAL A 165 19.39 15.99 -16.31
C VAL A 165 18.28 16.62 -17.14
N GLN A 166 18.14 16.17 -18.38
CA GLN A 166 17.03 16.53 -19.25
C GLN A 166 16.03 15.38 -19.26
N CYS A 167 14.81 15.59 -18.78
CA CYS A 167 13.79 14.55 -18.70
C CYS A 167 12.44 15.03 -19.24
N GLU A 168 11.54 14.07 -19.46
CA GLU A 168 10.15 14.35 -19.79
C GLU A 168 9.45 15.19 -18.71
N GLN A 169 8.37 15.87 -19.07
CA GLN A 169 7.52 16.52 -18.07
C GLN A 169 6.92 15.48 -17.11
N PRO A 170 6.73 15.85 -15.83
CA PRO A 170 6.19 14.92 -14.86
C PRO A 170 4.81 14.40 -15.28
N ASN A 171 4.62 13.10 -15.12
CA ASN A 171 3.43 12.35 -15.56
C ASN A 171 3.04 11.29 -14.52
N ASN A 172 1.83 10.74 -14.64
CA ASN A 172 1.29 9.75 -13.71
C ASN A 172 1.69 8.29 -14.04
N SER A 173 2.49 8.04 -15.07
CA SER A 173 2.89 6.69 -15.44
C SER A 173 4.08 6.21 -14.60
N LEU A 174 3.84 5.28 -13.67
CA LEU A 174 4.84 4.78 -12.72
C LEU A 174 5.98 3.98 -13.39
N TYR A 175 5.73 3.37 -14.55
CA TYR A 175 6.66 2.45 -15.20
C TYR A 175 7.45 3.07 -16.36
N THR A 176 7.08 4.27 -16.80
CA THR A 176 7.79 4.97 -17.86
C THR A 176 8.62 6.09 -17.26
N PHE A 177 9.82 6.26 -17.76
CA PHE A 177 10.66 7.42 -17.51
C PHE A 177 11.62 7.52 -18.67
N THR A 178 11.69 8.69 -19.29
CA THR A 178 12.63 8.95 -20.37
C THR A 178 13.35 10.26 -20.08
N GLY A 179 14.68 10.19 -20.09
CA GLY A 179 15.53 11.34 -19.91
C GLY A 179 16.94 11.03 -20.35
N ASN A 180 17.80 12.04 -20.28
CA ASN A 180 19.20 11.99 -20.61
C ASN A 180 19.97 12.72 -19.51
N LEU A 181 21.02 12.09 -19.01
CA LEU A 181 22.02 12.73 -18.16
C LEU A 181 23.18 13.19 -19.06
N MET A 182 23.35 14.51 -19.18
CA MET A 182 24.52 15.11 -19.82
C MET A 182 25.63 15.24 -18.78
N PHE A 183 26.63 14.38 -18.87
CA PHE A 183 27.71 14.26 -17.91
C PHE A 183 29.05 14.12 -18.66
N GLN A 184 30.04 14.96 -18.30
CA GLN A 184 31.37 14.98 -18.94
C GLN A 184 31.33 15.02 -20.48
N LYS A 185 30.48 15.86 -21.06
CA LYS A 185 30.25 16.00 -22.53
C LYS A 185 29.71 14.73 -23.22
N GLN A 186 29.21 13.76 -22.47
CA GLN A 186 28.51 12.60 -23.00
C GLN A 186 27.05 12.60 -22.55
N THR A 187 26.18 12.11 -23.42
CA THR A 187 24.75 11.97 -23.14
C THR A 187 24.48 10.53 -22.78
N LEU A 188 24.07 10.28 -21.54
CA LEU A 188 23.73 8.96 -21.03
C LEU A 188 22.20 8.84 -20.95
N PRO A 189 21.57 7.89 -21.66
CA PRO A 189 20.13 7.72 -21.58
C PRO A 189 19.72 7.20 -20.20
N LEU A 190 18.64 7.76 -19.68
CA LEU A 190 18.00 7.38 -18.43
C LEU A 190 16.74 6.57 -18.74
N SER A 191 16.60 5.45 -18.03
CA SER A 191 15.45 4.57 -18.08
C SER A 191 14.80 4.51 -16.69
N PRO A 192 13.62 3.86 -16.54
CA PRO A 192 13.00 3.66 -15.24
C PRO A 192 13.91 2.98 -14.21
N ASN A 193 14.92 2.22 -14.65
CA ASN A 193 15.87 1.53 -13.75
C ASN A 193 16.79 2.47 -12.98
N GLN A 194 16.96 3.72 -13.45
CA GLN A 194 17.76 4.75 -12.78
C GLN A 194 16.91 5.68 -11.90
N ILE A 195 15.59 5.50 -11.82
CA ILE A 195 14.70 6.34 -11.01
C ILE A 195 14.19 5.60 -9.78
N LEU A 196 14.25 6.27 -8.63
CA LEU A 196 13.68 5.83 -7.36
C LEU A 196 12.49 6.73 -7.04
N LEU A 197 11.29 6.15 -6.96
CA LEU A 197 10.06 6.92 -6.79
C LEU A 197 9.79 7.25 -5.31
N ARG A 198 9.14 8.38 -5.07
CA ARG A 198 8.64 8.79 -3.74
C ARG A 198 7.79 7.67 -3.13
N GLY A 199 7.96 7.40 -1.84
CA GLY A 199 7.16 6.42 -1.10
C GLY A 199 7.59 4.95 -1.26
N CYS A 200 8.53 4.65 -2.17
CA CYS A 200 9.25 3.37 -2.15
C CYS A 200 10.22 3.34 -0.95
N SER A 201 10.48 2.15 -0.41
CA SER A 201 11.46 1.98 0.67
C SER A 201 12.73 1.28 0.17
N LEU A 202 13.88 1.71 0.66
CA LEU A 202 15.17 1.05 0.37
C LEU A 202 15.28 -0.26 1.15
N ARG A 203 15.72 -1.33 0.50
CA ARG A 203 15.94 -2.67 1.08
C ARG A 203 17.31 -3.23 0.73
N ASN A 204 17.87 -4.08 1.59
CA ASN A 204 19.10 -4.84 1.36
C ASN A 204 20.31 -4.02 0.85
N THR A 205 20.36 -2.73 1.16
CA THR A 205 21.35 -1.78 0.66
C THR A 205 21.56 -0.71 1.71
N GLU A 206 22.73 -0.60 2.34
CA GLU A 206 22.96 0.23 3.52
C GLU A 206 22.58 1.71 3.30
N TYR A 207 23.07 2.31 2.22
CA TYR A 207 22.59 3.61 1.75
C TYR A 207 22.77 3.78 0.25
N ILE A 208 22.05 4.76 -0.29
CA ILE A 208 22.16 5.22 -1.67
C ILE A 208 22.37 6.72 -1.71
N VAL A 209 23.03 7.18 -2.78
CA VAL A 209 23.14 8.60 -3.14
C VAL A 209 22.29 8.81 -4.39
N GLY A 210 21.44 9.84 -4.37
CA GLY A 210 20.60 10.21 -5.49
C GLY A 210 20.39 11.71 -5.61
N ALA A 211 20.14 12.17 -6.82
CA ALA A 211 19.79 13.57 -7.09
C ALA A 211 18.27 13.71 -7.23
N VAL A 212 17.69 14.75 -6.64
CA VAL A 212 16.25 14.99 -6.68
C VAL A 212 15.83 15.48 -8.07
N VAL A 213 14.88 14.78 -8.72
CA VAL A 213 14.36 15.12 -10.06
C VAL A 213 13.01 15.81 -9.96
N PHE A 214 12.04 15.20 -9.25
CA PHE A 214 10.71 15.79 -9.03
C PHE A 214 10.40 15.89 -7.55
N THR A 215 9.79 17.01 -7.13
CA THR A 215 9.40 17.27 -5.74
C THR A 215 7.91 17.55 -5.60
N GLY A 216 7.39 17.41 -4.38
CA GLY A 216 6.01 17.81 -4.05
C GLY A 216 4.95 17.14 -4.94
N HIS A 217 4.08 17.96 -5.54
CA HIS A 217 2.98 17.53 -6.40
C HIS A 217 3.42 17.04 -7.79
N GLU A 218 4.68 17.28 -8.17
CA GLU A 218 5.23 16.81 -9.46
C GLU A 218 5.73 15.37 -9.39
N THR A 219 5.87 14.81 -8.20
CA THR A 219 6.22 13.39 -8.04
C THR A 219 5.14 12.48 -8.61
N LYS A 220 5.53 11.38 -9.24
CA LYS A 220 4.59 10.47 -9.92
C LYS A 220 3.52 9.92 -8.98
N VAL A 221 3.86 9.70 -7.71
CA VAL A 221 2.89 9.23 -6.69
C VAL A 221 1.85 10.31 -6.37
N MET A 222 2.25 11.57 -6.24
CA MET A 222 1.30 12.65 -5.97
C MET A 222 0.41 12.95 -7.19
N MET A 223 0.92 12.77 -8.41
CA MET A 223 0.10 12.88 -9.62
C MET A 223 -0.95 11.78 -9.76
N ASN A 224 -0.71 10.61 -9.15
CA ASN A 224 -1.71 9.56 -9.01
C ASN A 224 -2.64 9.77 -7.80
N SER A 225 -2.31 10.68 -6.90
CA SER A 225 -3.16 11.02 -5.76
C SER A 225 -4.35 11.87 -6.22
N MET A 226 -5.56 11.45 -5.87
CA MET A 226 -6.77 12.22 -6.12
C MET A 226 -6.87 13.35 -5.11
N ASN A 227 -7.17 14.58 -5.58
CA ASN A 227 -7.57 15.67 -4.70
C ASN A 227 -8.70 15.20 -3.79
N VAL A 228 -8.55 15.40 -2.48
CA VAL A 228 -9.50 14.88 -1.48
C VAL A 228 -10.89 15.46 -1.77
N PRO A 229 -11.85 14.66 -2.26
CA PRO A 229 -13.18 15.19 -2.53
C PRO A 229 -13.88 15.45 -1.20
N SER A 230 -14.70 16.50 -1.15
CA SER A 230 -15.64 16.69 -0.04
C SER A 230 -16.64 15.54 -0.06
N LYS A 231 -16.46 14.59 0.86
CA LYS A 231 -17.31 13.40 0.96
C LYS A 231 -18.63 13.79 1.63
N ARG A 232 -19.74 13.62 0.90
CA ARG A 232 -21.12 13.82 1.39
C ARG A 232 -21.83 12.49 1.44
N SER A 233 -22.53 12.21 2.54
CA SER A 233 -23.25 10.95 2.69
C SER A 233 -24.51 10.89 1.84
N THR A 234 -24.96 9.69 1.53
CA THR A 234 -26.24 9.41 0.85
C THR A 234 -27.42 9.94 1.66
N LEU A 235 -27.34 9.85 2.99
CA LEU A 235 -28.34 10.37 3.92
C LEU A 235 -28.44 11.89 3.80
N GLU A 236 -27.33 12.62 3.71
CA GLU A 236 -27.35 14.07 3.45
C GLU A 236 -28.05 14.42 2.14
N ARG A 237 -27.80 13.66 1.06
CA ARG A 237 -28.47 13.88 -0.23
C ARG A 237 -29.97 13.59 -0.16
N LYS A 238 -30.40 12.58 0.61
CA LYS A 238 -31.82 12.28 0.85
C LYS A 238 -32.49 13.39 1.68
N LEU A 239 -31.82 13.91 2.70
CA LEU A 239 -32.31 15.05 3.49
C LEU A 239 -32.51 16.31 2.63
N ASP A 240 -31.55 16.63 1.75
CA ASP A 240 -31.70 17.76 0.82
C ASP A 240 -32.96 17.61 -0.06
N LYS A 241 -33.28 16.40 -0.53
CA LYS A 241 -34.51 16.12 -1.29
C LYS A 241 -35.79 16.30 -0.46
N LEU A 242 -35.80 15.81 0.79
CA LEU A 242 -36.94 15.96 1.70
C LEU A 242 -37.19 17.45 2.01
N ILE A 243 -36.13 18.23 2.17
CA ILE A 243 -36.24 19.65 2.48
C ILE A 243 -36.75 20.46 1.29
N LEU A 244 -36.36 20.11 0.07
CA LEU A 244 -36.97 20.68 -1.13
C LEU A 244 -38.47 20.36 -1.21
N ALA A 245 -38.88 19.14 -0.84
CA ALA A 245 -40.31 18.78 -0.78
C ALA A 245 -41.08 19.55 0.32
N LEU A 246 -40.47 19.72 1.50
CA LEU A 246 -41.04 20.54 2.58
C LEU A 246 -41.14 22.01 2.19
N PHE A 247 -40.12 22.55 1.51
CA PHE A 247 -40.15 23.90 0.98
C PHE A 247 -41.26 24.09 -0.06
N GLY A 248 -41.46 23.12 -0.96
CA GLY A 248 -42.57 23.13 -1.90
C GLY A 248 -43.93 23.12 -1.20
N THR A 249 -44.07 22.30 -0.15
CA THR A 249 -45.31 22.24 0.65
C THR A 249 -45.57 23.56 1.39
N LEU A 250 -44.54 24.12 2.01
CA LEU A 250 -44.57 25.43 2.67
C LEU A 250 -45.01 26.53 1.69
N PHE A 251 -44.39 26.57 0.50
CA PHE A 251 -44.71 27.55 -0.53
C PHE A 251 -46.20 27.49 -0.93
N MET A 252 -46.74 26.28 -1.12
CA MET A 252 -48.15 26.09 -1.46
C MET A 252 -49.08 26.53 -0.33
N MET A 253 -48.75 26.21 0.93
CA MET A 253 -49.54 26.68 2.08
C MET A 253 -49.54 28.22 2.19
N CYS A 254 -48.38 28.86 2.02
CA CYS A 254 -48.26 30.31 2.02
C CYS A 254 -49.03 30.95 0.87
N LEU A 255 -49.02 30.33 -0.33
CA LEU A 255 -49.76 30.82 -1.49
C LEU A 255 -51.28 30.78 -1.26
N ILE A 256 -51.80 29.67 -0.72
CA ILE A 256 -53.23 29.54 -0.39
C ILE A 256 -53.63 30.57 0.68
N GLY A 257 -52.81 30.73 1.72
CA GLY A 257 -53.04 31.73 2.77
C GLY A 257 -53.02 33.18 2.25
N ALA A 258 -52.09 33.49 1.35
CA ALA A 258 -51.98 34.81 0.71
C ALA A 258 -53.20 35.16 -0.15
N ILE A 259 -53.68 34.20 -0.96
CA ILE A 259 -54.89 34.36 -1.76
C ILE A 259 -56.11 34.53 -0.84
N GLY A 260 -56.21 33.71 0.21
CA GLY A 260 -57.27 33.81 1.21
C GLY A 260 -57.32 35.18 1.88
N SER A 261 -56.17 35.71 2.31
CA SER A 261 -56.04 37.05 2.90
C SER A 261 -56.45 38.16 1.93
N GLY A 262 -55.98 38.10 0.68
CA GLY A 262 -56.32 39.09 -0.35
C GLY A 262 -57.81 39.12 -0.73
N ILE A 263 -58.52 37.98 -0.64
CA ILE A 263 -59.98 37.89 -0.83
C ILE A 263 -60.73 38.35 0.41
N PHE A 264 -60.24 37.99 1.61
CA PHE A 264 -60.93 38.23 2.87
C PHE A 264 -60.91 39.71 3.28
N ILE A 265 -59.82 40.45 3.04
CA ILE A 265 -59.70 41.86 3.46
C ILE A 265 -60.66 42.75 2.66
N ASN A 266 -61.73 43.21 3.34
CA ASN A 266 -62.78 44.04 2.76
C ASN A 266 -63.21 45.13 3.75
N ARG A 267 -63.57 46.31 3.23
CA ARG A 267 -64.07 47.46 4.01
C ARG A 267 -65.38 47.19 4.76
N LYS A 268 -66.03 46.06 4.48
CA LYS A 268 -67.24 45.60 5.18
C LYS A 268 -67.00 45.36 6.68
N TYR A 269 -65.77 45.09 7.10
CA TYR A 269 -65.42 44.83 8.50
C TYR A 269 -65.03 46.11 9.24
N TYR A 270 -66.04 46.92 9.60
CA TYR A 270 -65.85 48.25 10.22
C TYR A 270 -65.04 48.22 11.53
N TYR A 271 -65.09 47.11 12.28
CA TYR A 271 -64.35 46.93 13.54
C TYR A 271 -62.84 46.81 13.37
N LEU A 272 -62.34 46.53 12.16
CA LEU A 272 -60.90 46.43 11.86
C LEU A 272 -60.24 47.79 11.53
N GLY A 273 -61.02 48.88 11.46
CA GLY A 273 -60.47 50.24 11.30
C GLY A 273 -59.73 50.47 9.97
N LEU A 274 -60.19 49.83 8.88
CA LEU A 274 -59.47 49.77 7.59
C LEU A 274 -59.53 51.06 6.73
N ASP A 275 -59.98 52.19 7.30
CA ASP A 275 -60.39 53.37 6.52
C ASP A 275 -59.33 54.50 6.44
N LYS A 276 -58.41 54.65 7.41
CA LYS A 276 -57.37 55.71 7.38
C LYS A 276 -56.06 55.29 8.07
N GLY A 277 -54.93 55.41 7.36
CA GLY A 277 -53.58 55.25 7.93
C GLY A 277 -53.12 53.80 8.15
N VAL A 278 -53.66 52.85 7.41
CA VAL A 278 -53.40 51.42 7.60
C VAL A 278 -52.11 51.00 6.87
N ALA A 279 -51.29 50.15 7.51
CA ALA A 279 -50.11 49.56 6.90
C ALA A 279 -50.46 48.88 5.56
N ALA A 280 -49.51 48.88 4.61
CA ALA A 280 -49.71 48.37 3.25
C ALA A 280 -50.21 46.90 3.22
N GLU A 281 -49.93 46.15 4.28
CA GLU A 281 -50.32 44.76 4.51
C GLU A 281 -51.84 44.57 4.70
N PHE A 282 -52.57 45.62 5.08
CA PHE A 282 -54.01 45.55 5.34
C PHE A 282 -54.82 46.55 4.51
N ASN A 283 -54.23 47.16 3.48
CA ASN A 283 -54.90 48.18 2.68
C ASN A 283 -55.88 47.56 1.65
N PRO A 284 -57.21 47.73 1.80
CA PRO A 284 -58.20 47.12 0.92
C PRO A 284 -58.21 47.70 -0.50
N SER A 285 -57.52 48.82 -0.77
CA SER A 285 -57.44 49.39 -2.12
C SER A 285 -56.51 48.61 -3.07
N ASN A 286 -55.52 47.88 -2.53
CA ASN A 286 -54.56 47.12 -3.33
C ASN A 286 -54.45 45.67 -2.83
N ARG A 287 -55.41 44.84 -3.24
CA ARG A 287 -55.51 43.41 -2.87
C ARG A 287 -54.28 42.61 -3.27
N PHE A 288 -53.61 43.00 -4.36
CA PHE A 288 -52.39 42.32 -4.82
C PHE A 288 -51.22 42.55 -3.85
N VAL A 289 -51.02 43.80 -3.38
CA VAL A 289 -49.97 44.12 -2.40
C VAL A 289 -50.24 43.44 -1.06
N VAL A 290 -51.50 43.40 -0.62
CA VAL A 290 -51.91 42.66 0.58
C VAL A 290 -51.56 41.17 0.47
N ALA A 291 -51.91 40.52 -0.65
CA ALA A 291 -51.59 39.12 -0.88
C ALA A 291 -50.07 38.88 -0.93
N ALA A 292 -49.32 39.74 -1.62
CA ALA A 292 -47.87 39.61 -1.74
C ALA A 292 -47.14 39.80 -0.41
N LEU A 293 -47.52 40.79 0.40
CA LEU A 293 -46.92 41.02 1.71
C LEU A 293 -47.30 39.90 2.69
N THR A 294 -48.58 39.51 2.73
CA THR A 294 -49.06 38.38 3.55
C THR A 294 -48.32 37.08 3.18
N PHE A 295 -48.01 36.87 1.90
CA PHE A 295 -47.22 35.71 1.45
C PHE A 295 -45.84 35.66 2.13
N PHE A 296 -45.10 36.76 2.15
CA PHE A 296 -43.78 36.82 2.81
C PHE A 296 -43.88 36.75 4.34
N THR A 297 -44.92 37.34 4.93
CA THR A 297 -45.23 37.21 6.37
C THR A 297 -45.52 35.75 6.73
N LEU A 298 -46.29 35.01 5.91
CA LEU A 298 -46.58 33.59 6.14
C LEU A 298 -45.35 32.70 5.94
N ILE A 299 -44.48 33.01 4.97
CA ILE A 299 -43.21 32.28 4.77
C ILE A 299 -42.33 32.36 6.02
N THR A 300 -42.22 33.55 6.62
CA THR A 300 -41.40 33.76 7.82
C THR A 300 -42.06 33.17 9.07
N LEU A 301 -43.39 33.17 9.15
CA LEU A 301 -44.12 32.56 10.26
C LEU A 301 -44.02 31.03 10.27
N TYR A 302 -44.15 30.40 9.10
CA TYR A 302 -44.11 28.94 8.95
C TYR A 302 -42.71 28.39 8.70
N SER A 303 -41.65 29.22 8.82
CA SER A 303 -40.28 28.77 8.59
C SER A 303 -39.77 27.74 9.61
N THR A 304 -40.46 27.60 10.74
CA THR A 304 -40.19 26.60 11.78
C THR A 304 -40.51 25.17 11.36
N ILE A 305 -41.22 24.97 10.24
CA ILE A 305 -41.54 23.64 9.69
C ILE A 305 -40.30 22.82 9.32
N ILE A 306 -39.20 23.50 8.94
CA ILE A 306 -37.90 22.88 8.73
C ILE A 306 -37.05 23.16 9.98
N PRO A 307 -36.87 22.17 10.88
CA PRO A 307 -36.16 22.40 12.13
C PRO A 307 -34.66 22.62 11.89
N ILE A 308 -34.17 23.81 12.25
CA ILE A 308 -32.73 24.16 12.20
C ILE A 308 -31.90 23.17 13.03
N SER A 309 -32.45 22.72 14.16
CA SER A 309 -31.78 21.80 15.11
C SER A 309 -31.44 20.44 14.50
N LEU A 310 -32.23 19.94 13.53
CA LEU A 310 -32.01 18.63 12.92
C LEU A 310 -30.59 18.48 12.35
N TYR A 311 -30.07 19.55 11.73
CA TYR A 311 -28.74 19.54 11.12
C TYR A 311 -27.61 19.46 12.15
N VAL A 312 -27.67 20.29 13.18
CA VAL A 312 -26.67 20.29 14.26
C VAL A 312 -26.70 18.96 15.00
N SER A 313 -27.90 18.44 15.29
CA SER A 313 -28.05 17.15 15.96
C SER A 313 -27.41 16.02 15.15
N ILE A 314 -27.67 15.94 13.84
CA ILE A 314 -27.07 14.90 12.99
C ILE A 314 -25.54 15.04 12.95
N GLU A 315 -25.02 16.25 12.81
CA GLU A 315 -23.56 16.48 12.80
C GLU A 315 -22.90 16.11 14.13
N MET A 316 -23.54 16.46 15.25
CA MET A 316 -23.02 16.17 16.58
C MET A 316 -23.07 14.67 16.89
N ILE A 317 -24.15 13.99 16.51
CA ILE A 317 -24.27 12.53 16.64
C ILE A 317 -23.15 11.84 15.86
N LYS A 318 -22.93 12.25 14.60
CA LYS A 318 -21.84 11.74 13.76
C LYS A 318 -20.45 11.99 14.38
N PHE A 319 -20.23 13.19 14.91
CA PHE A 319 -18.97 13.52 15.58
C PHE A 319 -18.72 12.65 16.82
N ILE A 320 -19.75 12.45 17.65
CA ILE A 320 -19.68 11.61 18.86
C ILE A 320 -19.43 10.15 18.49
N GLN A 321 -20.18 9.60 17.52
CA GLN A 321 -19.99 8.22 17.04
C GLN A 321 -18.55 7.97 16.58
N SER A 322 -18.00 8.89 15.78
CA SER A 322 -16.62 8.81 15.29
C SER A 322 -15.59 8.90 16.42
N THR A 323 -15.74 9.88 17.32
CA THR A 323 -14.69 10.22 18.29
C THR A 323 -14.75 9.39 19.57
N GLN A 324 -15.94 9.05 20.05
CA GLN A 324 -16.13 8.33 21.30
C GLN A 324 -16.34 6.84 21.12
N PHE A 325 -17.05 6.41 20.07
CA PHE A 325 -17.32 4.97 19.87
C PHE A 325 -16.25 4.33 19.01
N ILE A 326 -16.07 4.77 17.75
CA ILE A 326 -15.12 4.12 16.83
C ILE A 326 -13.68 4.24 17.33
N ASN A 327 -13.23 5.44 17.71
CA ASN A 327 -11.83 5.66 18.07
C ASN A 327 -11.41 5.07 19.43
N LYS A 328 -12.36 4.70 20.29
CA LYS A 328 -12.07 4.15 21.63
C LYS A 328 -12.48 2.68 21.78
N ASP A 329 -12.82 2.03 20.68
CA ASP A 329 -13.16 0.61 20.71
C ASP A 329 -11.90 -0.24 20.90
N LEU A 330 -11.86 -0.98 22.02
CA LEU A 330 -10.76 -1.89 22.36
C LEU A 330 -10.69 -3.09 21.41
N HIS A 331 -11.81 -3.51 20.80
CA HIS A 331 -11.81 -4.62 19.85
C HIS A 331 -11.19 -4.24 18.50
N MET A 332 -11.11 -2.94 18.19
CA MET A 332 -10.47 -2.41 16.98
C MET A 332 -9.06 -1.86 17.25
N TYR A 333 -8.43 -2.26 18.36
CA TYR A 333 -7.07 -1.88 18.71
C TYR A 333 -6.07 -2.98 18.33
N HIS A 334 -5.01 -2.61 17.61
CA HIS A 334 -3.95 -3.54 17.23
C HIS A 334 -2.76 -3.42 18.19
N ALA A 335 -2.57 -4.47 19.01
CA ALA A 335 -1.58 -4.47 20.10
C ALA A 335 -0.12 -4.50 19.62
N GLU A 336 0.22 -5.24 18.56
CA GLU A 336 1.61 -5.38 18.10
C GLU A 336 2.20 -4.05 17.60
N THR A 337 1.39 -3.21 16.95
CA THR A 337 1.81 -1.89 16.44
C THR A 337 1.38 -0.74 17.34
N ASN A 338 0.66 -1.01 18.43
CA ASN A 338 0.08 -0.01 19.32
C ASN A 338 -0.77 1.04 18.56
N THR A 339 -1.60 0.59 17.61
CA THR A 339 -2.41 1.47 16.76
C THR A 339 -3.91 1.26 17.01
N PRO A 340 -4.65 2.27 17.50
CA PRO A 340 -6.11 2.21 17.60
C PRO A 340 -6.77 2.48 16.25
N ALA A 341 -8.05 2.09 16.12
CA ALA A 341 -8.90 2.56 15.03
C ALA A 341 -8.99 4.09 15.04
N LEU A 342 -8.84 4.70 13.87
CA LEU A 342 -8.88 6.15 13.72
C LEU A 342 -9.80 6.57 12.57
N ALA A 343 -11.02 6.99 12.91
CA ALA A 343 -11.91 7.67 12.00
C ALA A 343 -11.33 9.07 11.66
N ARG A 344 -10.93 9.23 10.39
CA ARG A 344 -10.36 10.48 9.85
C ARG A 344 -11.42 11.49 9.40
N THR A 345 -12.65 11.03 9.19
CA THR A 345 -13.80 11.84 8.81
C THR A 345 -15.02 11.33 9.56
N SER A 346 -15.78 12.24 10.19
CA SER A 346 -16.99 11.87 10.91
C SER A 346 -18.25 11.90 10.04
N ASN A 347 -18.18 12.40 8.81
CA ASN A 347 -19.36 12.67 7.99
C ASN A 347 -20.00 11.40 7.38
N LEU A 348 -19.33 10.24 7.46
CA LEU A 348 -19.65 9.03 6.69
C LEU A 348 -19.92 7.81 7.56
N ASN A 349 -20.11 7.97 8.87
CA ASN A 349 -20.24 6.82 9.77
C ASN A 349 -21.41 5.91 9.37
N GLU A 350 -22.52 6.49 8.91
CA GLU A 350 -23.70 5.74 8.47
C GLU A 350 -23.50 4.98 7.15
N GLU A 351 -22.53 5.39 6.33
CA GLU A 351 -22.22 4.72 5.07
C GLU A 351 -21.60 3.35 5.31
N LEU A 352 -20.92 3.15 6.46
CA LEU A 352 -20.35 1.85 6.84
C LEU A 352 -21.42 0.76 6.91
N GLY A 353 -22.66 1.10 7.26
CA GLY A 353 -23.80 0.18 7.28
C GLY A 353 -24.47 -0.03 5.91
N GLN A 354 -24.03 0.68 4.87
CA GLN A 354 -24.57 0.62 3.51
C GLN A 354 -23.56 0.06 2.50
N VAL A 355 -22.40 -0.42 2.95
CA VAL A 355 -21.37 -0.99 2.09
C VAL A 355 -21.85 -2.33 1.52
N GLU A 356 -22.05 -2.39 0.21
CA GLU A 356 -22.37 -3.62 -0.52
C GLU A 356 -21.11 -4.28 -1.11
N TYR A 357 -20.17 -3.47 -1.59
CA TYR A 357 -18.94 -3.92 -2.24
C TYR A 357 -17.73 -3.51 -1.41
N ILE A 358 -16.91 -4.50 -1.03
CA ILE A 358 -15.61 -4.28 -0.39
C ILE A 358 -14.53 -4.57 -1.43
N PHE A 359 -13.84 -3.53 -1.88
CA PHE A 359 -12.64 -3.66 -2.68
C PHE A 359 -11.44 -3.76 -1.75
N SER A 360 -10.89 -4.97 -1.62
CA SER A 360 -9.71 -5.22 -0.79
C SER A 360 -8.47 -5.33 -1.66
N ASP A 361 -7.41 -4.64 -1.24
CA ASP A 361 -6.08 -4.91 -1.78
C ASP A 361 -5.56 -6.25 -1.24
N LYS A 362 -4.80 -6.98 -2.04
CA LYS A 362 -4.20 -8.24 -1.62
C LYS A 362 -3.02 -8.00 -0.69
N THR A 363 -2.11 -7.12 -1.11
CA THR A 363 -0.82 -6.95 -0.46
C THR A 363 -0.94 -5.95 0.69
N GLY A 364 -0.41 -6.29 1.87
CA GLY A 364 -0.48 -5.42 3.05
C GLY A 364 -1.88 -5.30 3.70
N THR A 365 -2.94 -5.80 3.06
CA THR A 365 -4.29 -5.88 3.64
C THR A 365 -4.72 -7.32 3.87
N LEU A 366 -4.82 -8.15 2.83
CA LEU A 366 -5.15 -9.59 3.00
C LEU A 366 -3.94 -10.41 3.46
N THR A 367 -2.72 -10.03 3.06
CA THR A 367 -1.49 -10.76 3.41
C THR A 367 -0.50 -9.91 4.21
N ARG A 368 0.10 -10.49 5.27
CA ARG A 368 1.12 -9.84 6.13
C ARG A 368 2.51 -9.70 5.49
N ASN A 369 2.65 -9.99 4.19
CA ASN A 369 3.92 -10.02 3.45
C ASN A 369 5.02 -10.89 4.12
N LEU A 370 4.60 -11.88 4.91
CA LEU A 370 5.45 -12.88 5.52
C LEU A 370 5.19 -14.20 4.79
N MET A 371 6.26 -14.81 4.27
CA MET A 371 6.21 -16.13 3.67
C MET A 371 6.77 -17.14 4.66
N GLU A 372 6.00 -18.17 4.96
CA GLU A 372 6.42 -19.26 5.85
C GLU A 372 6.51 -20.57 5.06
N PHE A 373 7.61 -21.30 5.20
CA PHE A 373 7.70 -22.67 4.70
C PHE A 373 6.84 -23.59 5.57
N PHE A 374 5.90 -24.32 4.96
CA PHE A 374 4.81 -24.99 5.68
C PHE A 374 4.72 -26.51 5.42
N LYS A 375 4.76 -26.92 4.15
CA LYS A 375 4.72 -28.33 3.69
C LYS A 375 5.67 -28.51 2.52
N CYS A 376 6.11 -29.74 2.28
CA CYS A 376 6.79 -30.14 1.05
C CYS A 376 6.44 -31.58 0.67
N SER A 377 6.65 -31.93 -0.59
CA SER A 377 6.57 -33.29 -1.10
C SER A 377 7.92 -33.68 -1.67
N ILE A 378 8.59 -34.66 -1.09
CA ILE A 378 9.92 -35.12 -1.53
C ILE A 378 9.84 -36.61 -1.83
N GLY A 379 10.29 -37.04 -3.01
CA GLY A 379 10.29 -38.48 -3.32
C GLY A 379 8.90 -39.12 -3.36
N GLY A 380 7.84 -38.34 -3.55
CA GLY A 380 6.46 -38.81 -3.57
C GLY A 380 5.80 -38.92 -2.19
N GLU A 381 6.45 -38.43 -1.14
CA GLU A 381 5.92 -38.40 0.23
C GLU A 381 5.70 -36.95 0.69
N VAL A 382 4.55 -36.66 1.30
CA VAL A 382 4.23 -35.35 1.88
C VAL A 382 4.80 -35.23 3.28
N TYR A 383 5.45 -34.12 3.58
CA TYR A 383 5.94 -33.74 4.89
C TYR A 383 5.33 -32.41 5.37
N GLY A 384 5.12 -32.30 6.68
CA GLY A 384 4.52 -31.14 7.36
C GLY A 384 3.12 -31.42 7.88
N SER A 385 2.93 -31.32 9.21
CA SER A 385 1.66 -31.64 9.90
C SER A 385 0.75 -30.43 10.14
N GLY A 386 1.10 -29.25 9.61
CA GLY A 386 0.31 -28.03 9.79
C GLY A 386 -1.01 -28.06 9.01
N VAL A 387 -2.07 -27.47 9.59
CA VAL A 387 -3.35 -27.24 8.93
C VAL A 387 -3.56 -25.73 8.77
N THR A 388 -3.95 -25.30 7.58
CA THR A 388 -4.24 -23.89 7.26
C THR A 388 -5.66 -23.49 7.70
N GLU A 389 -5.90 -22.20 7.93
CA GLU A 389 -7.25 -21.68 8.23
C GLU A 389 -8.23 -21.94 7.08
N ILE A 390 -7.74 -21.99 5.83
CA ILE A 390 -8.53 -22.31 4.63
C ILE A 390 -9.04 -23.75 4.70
N GLU A 391 -8.15 -24.70 5.02
CA GLU A 391 -8.52 -26.11 5.21
C GLU A 391 -9.51 -26.26 6.37
N GLN A 392 -9.30 -25.58 7.49
CA GLN A 392 -10.22 -25.59 8.64
C GLN A 392 -11.60 -25.04 8.27
N GLY A 393 -11.66 -23.89 7.61
CA GLY A 393 -12.92 -23.28 7.17
C GLY A 393 -13.64 -24.09 6.08
N GLY A 394 -12.88 -24.78 5.21
CA GLY A 394 -13.43 -25.74 4.25
C GLY A 394 -14.07 -26.93 4.94
N ALA A 395 -13.37 -27.54 5.90
CA ALA A 395 -13.86 -28.68 6.66
C ALA A 395 -15.06 -28.32 7.54
N GLN A 396 -15.05 -27.14 8.19
CA GLN A 396 -16.17 -26.65 9.01
C GLN A 396 -17.44 -26.45 8.17
N ARG A 397 -17.32 -25.91 6.95
CA ARG A 397 -18.44 -25.79 6.00
C ARG A 397 -19.01 -27.14 5.58
N ASN A 398 -18.16 -28.17 5.54
CA ASN A 398 -18.56 -29.55 5.24
C ASN A 398 -19.04 -30.32 6.50
N GLY A 399 -19.15 -29.66 7.66
CA GLY A 399 -19.60 -30.28 8.91
C GLY A 399 -18.56 -31.19 9.58
N ILE A 400 -17.32 -31.19 9.10
CA ILE A 400 -16.21 -31.98 9.67
C ILE A 400 -15.54 -31.15 10.75
N LYS A 401 -15.57 -31.64 12.00
CA LYS A 401 -14.76 -31.06 13.07
C LYS A 401 -13.31 -31.47 12.88
N VAL A 402 -12.50 -30.55 12.36
CA VAL A 402 -11.04 -30.72 12.33
C VAL A 402 -10.57 -30.64 13.78
N GLN A 403 -10.10 -31.76 14.33
CA GLN A 403 -9.31 -31.73 15.56
C GLN A 403 -8.01 -31.00 15.23
N GLU A 404 -7.76 -29.87 15.89
CA GLU A 404 -6.41 -29.30 15.90
C GLU A 404 -5.48 -30.39 16.43
N LEU A 405 -4.57 -30.89 15.57
CA LEU A 405 -3.39 -31.56 16.09
C LEU A 405 -2.74 -30.55 17.03
N ARG A 406 -2.65 -30.90 18.32
CA ARG A 406 -2.00 -30.08 19.34
C ARG A 406 -0.65 -29.60 18.79
N LYS A 407 -0.57 -28.33 18.43
CA LYS A 407 0.72 -27.66 18.19
C LYS A 407 1.56 -27.93 19.43
N SER A 408 2.68 -28.65 19.27
CA SER A 408 3.51 -28.95 20.42
C SER A 408 4.03 -27.63 20.99
N THR A 409 3.88 -27.43 22.29
CA THR A 409 4.29 -26.23 23.05
C THR A 409 5.80 -25.95 23.03
N THR A 410 6.56 -26.73 22.27
CA THR A 410 8.03 -26.76 22.17
C THR A 410 8.54 -26.48 20.76
N ALA A 411 7.67 -26.20 19.79
CA ALA A 411 8.11 -25.79 18.46
C ALA A 411 8.76 -24.39 18.52
N ILE A 412 10.05 -24.32 18.22
CA ILE A 412 10.77 -23.05 18.06
C ILE A 412 10.24 -22.43 16.76
N GLN A 413 9.43 -21.38 16.89
CA GLN A 413 8.94 -20.61 15.73
C GLN A 413 10.00 -19.58 15.33
N GLU A 414 10.79 -19.91 14.31
CA GLU A 414 11.59 -18.91 13.61
C GLU A 414 10.72 -18.16 12.60
N LYS A 415 10.88 -16.84 12.51
CA LYS A 415 10.13 -16.03 11.54
C LYS A 415 10.42 -16.52 10.12
N GLY A 416 9.37 -16.93 9.40
CA GLY A 416 9.48 -17.47 8.03
C GLY A 416 9.61 -19.00 7.95
N PHE A 417 9.62 -19.70 9.08
CA PHE A 417 9.68 -21.17 9.13
C PHE A 417 8.59 -21.74 10.03
N ASN A 418 7.57 -22.35 9.43
CA ASN A 418 6.41 -22.92 10.12
C ASN A 418 6.17 -24.37 9.65
N PHE A 419 7.26 -25.12 9.58
CA PHE A 419 7.28 -26.52 9.19
C PHE A 419 7.57 -27.37 10.43
N ASP A 420 6.61 -28.23 10.79
CA ASP A 420 6.75 -29.22 11.85
C ASP A 420 6.38 -30.58 11.25
N ASP A 421 7.30 -31.54 11.31
CA ASP A 421 7.06 -32.92 10.91
C ASP A 421 7.78 -33.82 11.90
N HIS A 422 7.04 -34.75 12.51
CA HIS A 422 7.56 -35.66 13.52
C HIS A 422 8.65 -36.60 12.99
N ARG A 423 8.75 -36.80 11.67
CA ARG A 423 9.76 -37.67 11.04
C ARG A 423 11.06 -36.92 10.76
N LEU A 424 11.00 -35.63 10.45
CA LEU A 424 12.17 -34.85 10.02
C LEU A 424 12.73 -33.96 11.12
N MET A 425 11.88 -33.46 12.02
CA MET A 425 12.28 -32.50 13.04
C MET A 425 12.78 -33.21 14.32
N ARG A 426 13.46 -32.45 15.20
CA ARG A 426 13.82 -32.88 16.57
C ARG A 426 14.71 -34.13 16.64
N GLY A 427 15.49 -34.39 15.60
CA GLY A 427 16.36 -35.57 15.53
C GLY A 427 15.61 -36.89 15.34
N ALA A 428 14.29 -36.86 15.12
CA ALA A 428 13.46 -38.05 14.91
C ALA A 428 13.76 -38.76 13.59
N TRP A 429 14.38 -38.05 12.64
CA TRP A 429 14.90 -38.63 11.39
C TRP A 429 15.87 -39.79 11.61
N ARG A 430 16.47 -39.87 12.80
CA ARG A 430 17.35 -40.98 13.22
C ARG A 430 16.62 -42.31 13.37
N ASN A 431 15.31 -42.28 13.58
CA ASN A 431 14.49 -43.45 13.84
C ASN A 431 13.78 -43.96 12.57
N GLU A 432 13.90 -43.24 11.45
CA GLU A 432 13.29 -43.64 10.17
C GLU A 432 14.02 -44.86 9.57
N PRO A 433 13.33 -45.74 8.82
CA PRO A 433 13.89 -46.98 8.27
C PRO A 433 15.14 -46.76 7.41
N ASN A 434 15.27 -45.57 6.82
CA ASN A 434 16.37 -45.15 5.96
C ASN A 434 17.16 -44.00 6.61
N SER A 435 17.44 -44.10 7.91
CA SER A 435 18.09 -43.05 8.71
C SER A 435 19.44 -42.56 8.14
N ASP A 436 20.17 -43.39 7.39
CA ASP A 436 21.40 -42.98 6.69
C ASP A 436 21.13 -42.01 5.53
N SER A 437 20.01 -42.16 4.81
CA SER A 437 19.57 -41.18 3.81
C SER A 437 19.04 -39.90 4.47
N CYS A 438 18.48 -40.02 5.68
CA CYS A 438 17.96 -38.89 6.46
C CYS A 438 19.00 -38.20 7.38
N LYS A 439 20.21 -38.77 7.57
CA LYS A 439 21.39 -38.08 8.15
C LYS A 439 21.72 -36.82 7.36
N ALA A 440 21.40 -36.83 6.08
CA ALA A 440 21.41 -35.69 5.16
C ALA A 440 20.33 -34.63 5.48
N ASN A 441 19.79 -34.54 6.69
CA ASN A 441 18.98 -33.39 7.14
C ASN A 441 19.76 -32.44 8.06
N SER A 442 21.08 -32.61 8.18
CA SER A 442 21.96 -31.68 8.89
C SER A 442 22.66 -30.70 7.93
N TRP A 443 22.04 -30.34 6.80
CA TRP A 443 22.59 -29.35 5.85
C TRP A 443 22.33 -27.97 6.41
N PHE A 444 23.29 -27.46 7.17
CA PHE A 444 23.27 -26.08 7.59
C PHE A 444 24.00 -25.25 6.54
N PHE A 445 23.26 -24.38 5.86
CA PHE A 445 23.85 -23.33 5.07
C PHE A 445 24.65 -22.42 6.00
N LEU A 446 25.98 -22.40 5.86
CA LEU A 446 26.85 -21.61 6.72
C LEU A 446 27.06 -20.22 6.16
N ARG A 447 27.54 -20.15 4.91
CA ARG A 447 27.87 -18.90 4.23
C ARG A 447 27.92 -19.10 2.73
N ARG A 448 27.66 -18.02 1.99
CA ARG A 448 27.79 -17.94 0.53
C ARG A 448 28.69 -16.77 0.16
N THR A 449 29.58 -17.02 -0.78
CA THR A 449 30.24 -16.00 -1.59
C THR A 449 29.62 -16.01 -3.00
N PRO A 450 29.91 -15.03 -3.88
CA PRO A 450 29.38 -15.04 -5.25
C PRO A 450 29.71 -16.32 -6.03
N THR A 451 30.82 -16.98 -5.71
CA THR A 451 31.35 -18.16 -6.42
C THR A 451 31.31 -19.45 -5.61
N MET A 452 31.05 -19.42 -4.31
CA MET A 452 31.10 -20.61 -3.46
C MET A 452 29.96 -20.64 -2.43
N ILE A 453 29.43 -21.82 -2.17
CA ILE A 453 28.52 -22.10 -1.04
C ILE A 453 29.21 -23.06 -0.10
N TYR A 454 29.21 -22.74 1.19
CA TYR A 454 29.71 -23.63 2.22
C TYR A 454 28.51 -24.26 2.92
N VAL A 455 28.36 -25.57 2.77
CA VAL A 455 27.32 -26.34 3.44
C VAL A 455 27.96 -27.27 4.45
N ARG A 456 27.41 -27.29 5.66
CA ARG A 456 27.81 -28.26 6.66
C ARG A 456 27.17 -29.59 6.33
N GLU A 457 27.96 -30.62 6.04
CA GLU A 457 27.46 -31.97 5.82
C GLU A 457 27.88 -32.91 6.95
N SER A 458 26.98 -33.82 7.32
CA SER A 458 27.34 -35.00 8.13
C SER A 458 27.35 -36.22 7.23
N HIS A 459 28.53 -36.60 6.73
CA HIS A 459 28.68 -37.78 5.87
C HIS A 459 28.41 -39.09 6.65
N VAL A 460 27.77 -40.04 5.96
CA VAL A 460 27.44 -41.39 6.47
C VAL A 460 28.68 -42.28 6.61
N GLU A 461 29.71 -42.09 5.79
CA GLU A 461 30.82 -43.05 5.65
C GLU A 461 32.00 -42.85 6.62
N LYS A 462 32.08 -41.73 7.32
CA LYS A 462 33.15 -41.47 8.32
C LYS A 462 32.53 -41.03 9.64
N MET A 463 32.49 -41.95 10.60
CA MET A 463 32.09 -41.72 11.99
C MET A 463 32.45 -40.31 12.50
N GLY A 464 31.44 -39.45 12.68
CA GLY A 464 31.48 -38.32 13.60
C GLY A 464 32.19 -37.02 13.17
N LYS A 465 32.71 -36.89 11.94
CA LYS A 465 33.29 -35.61 11.49
C LYS A 465 32.29 -34.77 10.71
N ILE A 466 31.78 -33.73 11.36
CA ILE A 466 31.13 -32.59 10.72
C ILE A 466 32.18 -31.93 9.82
N GLN A 467 31.94 -31.87 8.51
CA GLN A 467 32.83 -31.21 7.56
C GLN A 467 32.07 -30.15 6.79
N ASP A 468 32.68 -28.96 6.71
CA ASP A 468 32.15 -27.88 5.89
C ASP A 468 32.59 -28.14 4.45
N VAL A 469 31.62 -28.50 3.61
CA VAL A 469 31.81 -28.83 2.21
C VAL A 469 31.60 -27.58 1.36
N ALA A 470 32.56 -27.29 0.50
CA ALA A 470 32.50 -26.15 -0.39
C ALA A 470 32.01 -26.57 -1.78
N TYR A 471 30.93 -25.95 -2.22
CA TYR A 471 30.33 -26.09 -3.54
C TYR A 471 30.64 -24.86 -4.37
N GLU A 472 31.20 -25.05 -5.56
CA GLU A 472 31.48 -23.95 -6.47
C GLU A 472 30.23 -23.63 -7.29
N ILE A 473 29.77 -22.38 -7.24
CA ILE A 473 28.73 -21.86 -8.13
C ILE A 473 29.41 -21.40 -9.40
N LEU A 474 29.11 -22.09 -10.51
CA LEU A 474 29.66 -21.76 -11.81
C LEU A 474 28.83 -20.69 -12.52
N ASN A 475 27.52 -20.90 -12.61
CA ASN A 475 26.60 -19.96 -13.22
C ASN A 475 25.29 -19.90 -12.44
N VAL A 476 24.73 -18.70 -12.37
CA VAL A 476 23.37 -18.45 -11.87
C VAL A 476 22.54 -17.92 -13.03
N LEU A 477 21.47 -18.63 -13.34
CA LEU A 477 20.43 -18.22 -14.29
C LEU A 477 19.32 -17.57 -13.48
N GLU A 478 19.35 -16.23 -13.44
CA GLU A 478 18.48 -15.44 -12.57
C GLU A 478 16.99 -15.61 -12.90
N PHE A 479 16.17 -15.38 -11.87
CA PHE A 479 14.73 -15.34 -12.04
C PHE A 479 14.32 -14.10 -12.84
N ASN A 480 13.42 -14.29 -13.81
CA ASN A 480 12.67 -13.20 -14.42
C ASN A 480 11.17 -13.57 -14.55
N SER A 481 10.33 -12.56 -14.67
CA SER A 481 8.87 -12.72 -14.73
C SER A 481 8.39 -13.50 -15.96
N THR A 482 9.20 -13.53 -17.03
CA THR A 482 8.93 -14.25 -18.27
C THR A 482 9.21 -15.75 -18.12
N ARG A 483 10.37 -16.14 -17.57
CA ARG A 483 10.78 -17.55 -17.39
C ARG A 483 10.16 -18.22 -16.16
N LYS A 484 9.80 -17.45 -15.12
CA LYS A 484 9.17 -17.92 -13.87
C LYS A 484 9.92 -19.07 -13.16
N ARG A 485 11.24 -19.11 -13.32
CA ARG A 485 12.15 -20.10 -12.73
C ARG A 485 13.54 -19.50 -12.52
N GLN A 486 14.33 -20.14 -11.67
CA GLN A 486 15.72 -19.79 -11.40
C GLN A 486 16.54 -21.08 -11.36
N SER A 487 17.74 -21.02 -11.93
CA SER A 487 18.62 -22.19 -11.95
C SER A 487 20.04 -21.85 -11.55
N VAL A 488 20.74 -22.82 -10.98
CA VAL A 488 22.14 -22.69 -10.57
C VAL A 488 22.91 -23.91 -11.03
N VAL A 489 24.05 -23.70 -11.66
CA VAL A 489 25.00 -24.76 -11.98
C VAL A 489 26.06 -24.78 -10.89
N CYS A 490 26.17 -25.92 -10.21
CA CYS A 490 27.12 -26.13 -9.11
C CYS A 490 28.12 -27.23 -9.48
N ARG A 491 29.37 -27.07 -9.06
CA ARG A 491 30.40 -28.12 -9.07
C ARG A 491 30.61 -28.64 -7.65
N TYR A 492 30.45 -29.95 -7.51
CA TYR A 492 30.71 -30.67 -6.27
C TYR A 492 32.23 -30.85 -6.07
N PRO A 493 32.71 -31.08 -4.84
CA PRO A 493 34.12 -31.35 -4.57
C PRO A 493 34.69 -32.56 -5.32
N ASN A 494 33.84 -33.53 -5.68
CA ASN A 494 34.21 -34.71 -6.46
C ASN A 494 34.25 -34.46 -7.99
N GLY A 495 34.05 -33.21 -8.43
CA GLY A 495 34.02 -32.82 -9.84
C GLY A 495 32.67 -33.00 -10.54
N ARG A 496 31.64 -33.55 -9.87
CA ARG A 496 30.29 -33.71 -10.42
C ARG A 496 29.65 -32.34 -10.65
N LEU A 497 29.11 -32.13 -11.85
CA LEU A 497 28.38 -30.91 -12.21
C LEU A 497 26.87 -31.18 -12.12
N VAL A 498 26.17 -30.33 -11.36
CA VAL A 498 24.73 -30.46 -11.16
C VAL A 498 24.06 -29.12 -11.45
N LEU A 499 23.06 -29.15 -12.32
CA LEU A 499 22.11 -28.06 -12.52
C LEU A 499 20.95 -28.25 -11.55
N TYR A 500 20.68 -27.27 -10.69
CA TYR A 500 19.45 -27.19 -9.91
C TYR A 500 18.53 -26.15 -10.52
N CYS A 501 17.25 -26.48 -10.69
CA CYS A 501 16.23 -25.59 -11.22
C CYS A 501 15.02 -25.56 -10.29
N LYS A 502 14.63 -24.37 -9.84
CA LYS A 502 13.40 -24.14 -9.07
C LYS A 502 12.46 -23.22 -9.85
N GLY A 503 11.17 -23.51 -9.85
CA GLY A 503 10.20 -22.68 -10.58
C GLY A 503 8.76 -23.04 -10.33
N ALA A 504 7.85 -22.38 -11.06
CA ALA A 504 6.44 -22.75 -11.07
C ALA A 504 6.24 -24.19 -11.56
N ASP A 505 5.20 -24.84 -11.04
CA ASP A 505 4.78 -26.20 -11.37
C ASP A 505 4.73 -26.46 -12.88
N THR A 506 3.90 -25.73 -13.61
CA THR A 506 3.72 -25.85 -15.07
C THR A 506 5.03 -25.71 -15.83
N VAL A 507 5.87 -24.76 -15.43
CA VAL A 507 7.14 -24.45 -16.09
C VAL A 507 8.18 -25.57 -15.91
N ILE A 508 8.27 -26.13 -14.71
CA ILE A 508 9.23 -27.22 -14.43
C ILE A 508 8.75 -28.52 -15.09
N TYR A 509 7.46 -28.84 -15.03
CA TYR A 509 6.91 -30.08 -15.59
C TYR A 509 7.10 -30.21 -17.11
N GLU A 510 7.07 -29.11 -17.86
CA GLU A 510 7.35 -29.09 -19.31
C GLU A 510 8.81 -29.48 -19.64
N ARG A 511 9.72 -29.36 -18.68
CA ARG A 511 11.17 -29.53 -18.85
C ARG A 511 11.69 -30.80 -18.21
N LEU A 512 10.81 -31.62 -17.63
CA LEU A 512 11.20 -32.89 -17.02
C LEU A 512 11.55 -33.92 -18.11
N ALA A 513 12.57 -34.73 -17.84
CA ALA A 513 12.94 -35.88 -18.68
C ALA A 513 11.78 -36.89 -18.76
N VAL A 514 11.71 -37.64 -19.86
CA VAL A 514 10.75 -38.76 -20.01
C VAL A 514 11.08 -39.86 -19.00
N GLY A 515 10.06 -40.39 -18.30
CA GLY A 515 10.22 -41.40 -17.25
C GLY A 515 9.93 -40.89 -15.83
N ASN A 516 9.88 -41.82 -14.86
CA ASN A 516 9.48 -41.55 -13.47
C ASN A 516 8.05 -40.97 -13.33
N ASP A 517 7.12 -41.46 -14.16
CA ASP A 517 5.77 -40.91 -14.30
C ASP A 517 4.91 -41.08 -13.05
N ASP A 518 5.17 -42.12 -12.24
CA ASP A 518 4.46 -42.33 -10.99
C ASP A 518 4.81 -41.24 -9.97
N LEU A 519 6.09 -40.91 -9.81
CA LEU A 519 6.55 -39.82 -8.96
C LEU A 519 5.94 -38.48 -9.40
N LYS A 520 5.92 -38.23 -10.72
CA LYS A 520 5.34 -37.01 -11.31
C LYS A 520 3.83 -36.91 -11.03
N LYS A 521 3.09 -38.02 -11.16
CA LYS A 521 1.65 -38.04 -10.87
C LYS A 521 1.36 -37.79 -9.39
N VAL A 522 2.08 -38.47 -8.50
CA VAL A 522 1.92 -38.31 -7.05
C VAL A 522 2.26 -36.89 -6.62
N THR A 523 3.41 -36.36 -7.06
CA THR A 523 3.83 -34.98 -6.73
C THR A 523 2.84 -33.95 -7.31
N ARG A 524 2.26 -34.19 -8.48
CA ARG A 524 1.21 -33.31 -9.05
C ARG A 524 -0.06 -33.30 -8.19
N ALA A 525 -0.49 -34.45 -7.69
CA ALA A 525 -1.62 -34.52 -6.76
C ALA A 525 -1.34 -33.76 -5.46
N HIS A 526 -0.11 -33.85 -4.93
CA HIS A 526 0.29 -33.07 -3.75
C HIS A 526 0.31 -31.57 -4.01
N LEU A 527 0.80 -31.14 -5.18
CA LEU A 527 0.78 -29.74 -5.61
C LEU A 527 -0.66 -29.18 -5.68
N GLU A 528 -1.59 -29.94 -6.24
CA GLU A 528 -3.01 -29.57 -6.30
C GLU A 528 -3.61 -29.47 -4.89
N GLN A 529 -3.27 -30.42 -4.00
CA GLN A 529 -3.69 -30.37 -2.61
C GLN A 529 -3.14 -29.12 -1.90
N PHE A 530 -1.85 -28.81 -2.05
CA PHE A 530 -1.24 -27.61 -1.46
C PHE A 530 -1.84 -26.32 -2.02
N GLY A 531 -2.11 -26.27 -3.32
CA GLY A 531 -2.81 -25.17 -3.96
C GLY A 531 -4.22 -24.96 -3.41
N SER A 532 -4.97 -26.04 -3.17
CA SER A 532 -6.31 -25.99 -2.55
C SER A 532 -6.29 -25.49 -1.10
N ALA A 533 -5.19 -25.70 -0.39
CA ALA A 533 -4.93 -25.18 0.95
C ALA A 533 -4.44 -23.70 0.95
N GLY A 534 -4.33 -23.07 -0.23
CA GLY A 534 -3.87 -21.69 -0.38
C GLY A 534 -2.36 -21.51 -0.23
N LEU A 535 -1.57 -22.59 -0.30
CA LEU A 535 -0.12 -22.53 -0.26
C LEU A 535 0.43 -22.17 -1.65
N ARG A 536 1.48 -21.33 -1.67
CA ARG A 536 2.25 -21.12 -2.90
C ARG A 536 3.19 -22.30 -3.10
N THR A 537 3.09 -22.94 -4.26
CA THR A 537 3.87 -24.11 -4.61
C THR A 537 5.02 -23.75 -5.54
N LEU A 538 6.13 -24.47 -5.40
CA LEU A 538 7.25 -24.45 -6.33
C LEU A 538 7.64 -25.90 -6.62
N CYS A 539 8.32 -26.14 -7.73
CA CYS A 539 8.93 -27.44 -8.02
C CYS A 539 10.44 -27.28 -8.02
N LEU A 540 11.13 -28.30 -7.52
CA LEU A 540 12.58 -28.41 -7.57
C LEU A 540 12.96 -29.64 -8.40
N ALA A 541 13.80 -29.40 -9.41
CA ALA A 541 14.35 -30.45 -10.26
C ALA A 541 15.86 -30.25 -10.41
N TYR A 542 16.57 -31.33 -10.73
CA TYR A 542 18.00 -31.29 -11.00
C TYR A 542 18.36 -32.05 -12.25
N ARG A 543 19.56 -31.80 -12.78
CA ARG A 543 20.15 -32.58 -13.86
C ARG A 543 21.65 -32.68 -13.68
N ASP A 544 22.17 -33.88 -13.81
CA ASP A 544 23.60 -34.11 -13.89
C ASP A 544 24.12 -33.69 -15.27
N LEU A 545 25.17 -32.86 -15.29
CA LEU A 545 25.77 -32.36 -16.51
C LEU A 545 27.10 -33.06 -16.76
N SER A 546 27.35 -33.45 -18.00
CA SER A 546 28.71 -33.84 -18.41
C SER A 546 29.58 -32.59 -18.55
N PRO A 547 30.90 -32.69 -18.27
CA PRO A 547 31.83 -31.56 -18.45
C PRO A 547 31.77 -30.96 -19.86
N GLU A 548 31.69 -31.81 -20.90
CA GLU A 548 31.66 -31.39 -22.30
C GLU A 548 30.38 -30.62 -22.63
N THR A 549 29.25 -31.07 -22.09
CA THR A 549 27.95 -30.42 -22.26
C THR A 549 27.98 -29.02 -21.64
N TYR A 550 28.51 -28.92 -20.41
CA TYR A 550 28.62 -27.66 -19.69
C TYR A 550 29.60 -26.69 -20.37
N GLU A 551 30.77 -27.15 -20.82
CA GLU A 551 31.75 -26.30 -21.49
C GLU A 551 31.18 -25.71 -22.79
N SER A 552 30.57 -26.54 -23.64
CA SER A 552 29.94 -26.06 -24.89
C SER A 552 28.80 -25.06 -24.64
N TRP A 553 28.07 -25.23 -23.54
CA TRP A 553 27.01 -24.31 -23.15
C TRP A 553 27.57 -23.02 -22.56
N ASN A 554 28.62 -23.10 -21.74
CA ASN A 554 29.22 -21.95 -21.08
C ASN A 554 29.89 -21.00 -22.09
N GLU A 555 30.47 -21.51 -23.17
CA GLU A 555 30.95 -20.69 -24.29
C GLU A 555 29.82 -19.84 -24.88
N LYS A 556 28.67 -20.47 -25.20
CA LYS A 556 27.48 -19.78 -25.70
C LYS A 556 26.92 -18.80 -24.68
N PHE A 557 26.95 -19.15 -23.40
CA PHE A 557 26.49 -18.29 -22.31
C PHE A 557 27.36 -17.04 -22.15
N ILE A 558 28.68 -17.17 -22.21
CA ILE A 558 29.63 -16.06 -22.19
C ILE A 558 29.45 -15.18 -23.43
N GLN A 559 29.24 -15.78 -24.61
CA GLN A 559 28.94 -15.05 -25.84
C GLN A 559 27.63 -14.26 -25.75
N ALA A 560 26.57 -14.85 -25.19
CA ALA A 560 25.31 -14.16 -24.95
C ALA A 560 25.49 -13.01 -23.93
N LYS A 561 26.21 -13.25 -22.83
CA LYS A 561 26.47 -12.25 -21.78
C LYS A 561 27.29 -11.06 -22.26
N SER A 562 28.21 -11.28 -23.19
CA SER A 562 29.05 -10.24 -23.82
C SER A 562 28.35 -9.50 -24.97
N SER A 563 27.14 -9.92 -25.37
CA SER A 563 26.41 -9.26 -26.45
C SER A 563 25.90 -7.87 -26.05
N LEU A 564 26.12 -6.88 -26.92
CA LEU A 564 25.68 -5.49 -26.73
C LEU A 564 24.21 -5.24 -27.14
N ARG A 565 23.64 -6.12 -27.97
CA ARG A 565 22.26 -6.04 -28.46
C ARG A 565 21.47 -7.27 -28.06
N ASP A 566 20.26 -7.06 -27.56
CA ASP A 566 19.30 -8.11 -27.17
C ASP A 566 19.90 -9.13 -26.20
N ARG A 567 20.71 -8.64 -25.25
CA ARG A 567 21.43 -9.47 -24.28
C ARG A 567 20.49 -10.34 -23.45
N GLU A 568 19.39 -9.76 -22.95
CA GLU A 568 18.43 -10.47 -22.11
C GLU A 568 17.75 -11.61 -22.87
N THR A 569 17.31 -11.34 -24.11
CA THR A 569 16.68 -12.34 -24.98
C THR A 569 17.65 -13.48 -25.32
N LYS A 570 18.91 -13.17 -25.65
CA LYS A 570 19.94 -14.19 -25.92
C LYS A 570 20.29 -15.02 -24.69
N LEU A 571 20.35 -14.40 -23.51
CA LEU A 571 20.58 -15.11 -22.25
C LEU A 571 19.41 -16.05 -21.94
N ASP A 572 18.18 -15.62 -22.18
CA ASP A 572 16.98 -16.45 -22.01
C ASP A 572 16.96 -17.64 -22.98
N GLU A 573 17.31 -17.43 -24.26
CA GLU A 573 17.45 -18.50 -25.25
C GLU A 573 18.53 -19.52 -24.86
N VAL A 574 19.70 -19.06 -24.42
CA VAL A 574 20.79 -19.95 -23.99
C VAL A 574 20.45 -20.70 -22.70
N ALA A 575 19.76 -20.05 -21.76
CA ALA A 575 19.27 -20.70 -20.55
C ALA A 575 18.30 -21.85 -20.86
N GLU A 576 17.41 -21.66 -21.85
CA GLU A 576 16.47 -22.69 -22.29
C GLU A 576 17.15 -23.95 -22.85
N LEU A 577 18.39 -23.85 -23.36
CA LEU A 577 19.14 -25.00 -23.88
C LEU A 577 19.62 -25.96 -22.78
N ILE A 578 20.00 -25.44 -21.61
CA ILE A 578 20.51 -26.27 -20.50
C ILE A 578 19.38 -26.74 -19.57
N GLU A 579 18.24 -26.07 -19.56
CA GLU A 579 17.09 -26.36 -18.68
C GLU A 579 16.11 -27.35 -19.31
N LYS A 580 16.61 -28.47 -19.84
CA LYS A 580 15.81 -29.57 -20.42
C LYS A 580 16.14 -30.88 -19.76
N ASP A 581 15.27 -31.88 -19.89
CA ASP A 581 15.51 -33.24 -19.37
C ASP A 581 15.85 -33.26 -17.88
N LEU A 582 15.13 -32.46 -17.09
CA LEU A 582 15.31 -32.35 -15.65
C LEU A 582 14.69 -33.54 -14.91
N ILE A 583 15.29 -33.94 -13.80
CA ILE A 583 14.78 -34.99 -12.90
C ILE A 583 14.11 -34.31 -11.71
N LEU A 584 12.82 -34.60 -11.49
CA LEU A 584 12.04 -34.05 -10.40
C LEU A 584 12.53 -34.59 -9.05
N ILE A 585 12.79 -33.68 -8.10
CA ILE A 585 13.09 -34.04 -6.70
C ILE A 585 11.80 -34.03 -5.88
N GLY A 586 11.02 -32.97 -6.05
CA GLY A 586 9.86 -32.68 -5.21
C GLY A 586 9.29 -31.29 -5.43
N SER A 587 8.37 -30.91 -4.55
CA SER A 587 7.64 -29.63 -4.58
C SER A 587 7.43 -29.02 -3.21
#